data_AF-A0A453I5A7-F1
#
_entry.id   AF-A0A453I5A7-F1
#
_cell.length_a   1.000
_cell.length_b   1.000
_cell.length_c   1.000
_cell.angle_alpha   90.00
_cell.angle_beta   90.00
_cell.angle_gamma   90.00
#
_symmetry.space_group_name_H-M   'P 1'
#
loop_
_entity.id
_entity.type
_entity.pdbx_description
1 polymer ?
#
loop_
_entity_poly.entity_id
_entity_poly.type
_entity_poly.pdbx_seq_one_letter_code
_entity_poly.pdbx_strand_id
1 'polypeptide(L)' 'PWYVQMSKDGSPYLRKVDLKMYSSHDSLQLLVFDPMS' A
#
# COMPACT_ATOMS: atom_id res chain seq x y z
N PRO A 1 -8.32 -4.82 12.11
CA PRO A 1 -7.94 -4.64 10.69
C PRO A 1 -8.56 -3.34 10.11
N TRP A 2 -7.75 -2.54 9.42
CA TRP A 2 -8.13 -1.27 8.78
C TRP A 2 -7.82 -1.35 7.29
N TYR A 3 -8.77 -1.81 6.50
CA TYR A 3 -8.57 -2.03 5.07
C TYR A 3 -8.84 -0.76 4.27
N VAL A 4 -7.89 -0.41 3.39
CA VAL A 4 -8.04 0.66 2.41
C VAL A 4 -7.81 0.13 1.00
N GLN A 5 -8.47 0.74 0.02
CA GLN A 5 -8.21 0.50 -1.39
C GLN A 5 -7.21 1.52 -1.91
N MET A 6 -6.22 1.05 -2.64
CA MET A 6 -5.16 1.86 -3.20
C MET A 6 -5.18 1.71 -4.73
N SER A 7 -5.32 2.85 -5.41
CA SER A 7 -5.15 2.96 -6.86
C SER A 7 -3.77 3.57 -7.14
N LYS A 8 -3.07 3.05 -8.14
CA LYS A 8 -1.80 3.61 -8.59
C LYS A 8 -1.94 4.02 -10.05
N ASP A 9 -1.62 5.27 -10.35
CA ASP A 9 -1.64 5.77 -11.71
C ASP A 9 -0.74 4.93 -12.61
N GLY A 10 -1.29 4.50 -13.75
CA GLY A 10 -0.64 3.57 -14.68
C GLY A 10 -0.76 2.09 -14.32
N SER A 11 -1.32 1.72 -13.15
CA SER A 11 -1.62 0.33 -12.81
C SER A 11 -3.05 -0.05 -13.23
N PRO A 12 -3.25 -1.19 -13.88
CA PRO A 12 -4.59 -1.66 -14.22
C PRO A 12 -5.33 -2.31 -13.04
N TYR A 13 -4.70 -2.42 -11.85
CA TYR A 13 -5.24 -3.14 -10.71
C TYR A 13 -5.37 -2.28 -9.45
N LEU A 14 -6.46 -2.50 -8.71
CA LEU A 14 -6.68 -1.96 -7.37
C LEU A 14 -6.12 -2.93 -6.33
N ARG A 15 -5.43 -2.39 -5.31
CA ARG A 15 -4.90 -3.18 -4.19
C ARG A 15 -5.67 -2.90 -2.91
N LYS A 16 -5.95 -3.94 -2.12
CA LYS A 16 -6.48 -3.83 -0.76
C LYS A 16 -5.34 -4.00 0.24
N VAL A 17 -5.22 -3.10 1.20
CA VAL A 17 -4.11 -3.06 2.16
C VAL A 17 -4.67 -2.90 3.57
N ASP A 18 -4.18 -3.69 4.54
CA ASP A 18 -4.46 -3.45 5.97
C ASP A 18 -3.44 -2.45 6.53
N LEU A 19 -3.90 -1.25 6.89
CA LEU A 19 -3.05 -0.22 7.49
C LEU A 19 -2.43 -0.64 8.81
N LYS A 20 -3.05 -1.57 9.55
CA LYS A 20 -2.50 -2.04 10.83
C LYS A 20 -1.21 -2.85 10.68
N MET A 21 -0.87 -3.31 9.47
CA MET A 21 0.40 -3.99 9.20
C MET A 21 1.59 -3.02 9.20
N TYR A 22 1.35 -1.71 9.17
CA TYR A 22 2.37 -0.68 9.05
C TYR A 22 2.38 0.20 10.29
N SER A 23 3.52 0.24 10.97
CA SER A 23 3.71 0.98 12.22
C SER A 23 4.21 2.41 12.00
N SER A 24 4.59 2.76 10.77
CA SER A 24 5.14 4.08 10.42
C SER A 24 4.76 4.48 9.00
N HIS A 25 4.81 5.78 8.73
CA HIS A 25 4.62 6.32 7.39
C HIS A 25 5.67 5.78 6.40
N ASP A 26 6.93 5.64 6.82
CA ASP A 26 8.02 5.12 5.98
C ASP A 26 7.73 3.69 5.52
N SER A 27 7.19 2.84 6.41
CA SER A 27 6.79 1.48 6.06
C SER A 27 5.62 1.43 5.06
N LEU A 28 4.70 2.41 5.09
CA LEU A 28 3.65 2.56 4.08
C LEU A 28 4.21 3.07 2.74
N GLN A 29 5.21 3.95 2.77
CA GLN A 29 5.82 4.47 1.54
C GLN A 29 6.53 3.38 0.75
N LEU A 30 7.20 2.44 1.41
CA LEU A 30 7.86 1.31 0.74
C LEU A 30 6.87 0.51 -0.12
N LEU A 31 5.66 0.24 0.39
CA LEU A 31 4.60 -0.44 -0.38
C LEU A 31 4.21 0.31 -1.68
N VAL A 32 4.25 1.64 -1.64
CA VAL A 32 3.83 2.51 -2.76
C VAL A 32 4.92 2.62 -3.82
N PHE A 33 6.18 2.77 -3.37
CA PHE A 33 7.33 3.09 -4.22
C PHE A 33 8.16 1.88 -4.64
N ASP A 34 8.17 0.79 -3.86
CA ASP A 34 8.86 -0.46 -4.20
C ASP A 34 7.95 -1.68 -4.06
N PRO A 35 7.21 -2.05 -5.11
CA PRO A 35 6.27 -3.17 -5.05
C PRO A 35 6.94 -4.56 -5.06
N MET A 36 8.28 -4.67 -5.07
CA MET A 36 9.01 -5.93 -5.25
C MET A 36 9.99 -6.30 -4.11
N SER A 37 9.92 -5.61 -2.96
CA SER A 37 10.63 -6.01 -1.73
C SER A 37 9.73 -6.70 -0.71
#